data_AF-A0A969UFL7-F1
#
_entry.id   AF-A0A969UFL7-F1
#
_cell.length_a   1.000
_cell.length_b   1.000
_cell.length_c   1.000
_cell.angle_alpha   90.00
_cell.angle_beta   90.00
_cell.angle_gamma   90.00
#
_symmetry.space_group_name_H-M   'P 1'
#
loop_
_entity.id
_entity.type
_entity.pdbx_description
1 polymer ?
#
loop_
_entity_poly.entity_id
_entity_poly.type
_entity_poly.pdbx_seq_one_letter_code
_entity_poly.pdbx_strand_id
1 'polypeptide(L)'
;MDKPLSLSEIDRLYLQGDRNLHQKKFPAAIAIFEQLLEIVDPSSRLYFDVQRGLIKAYQQNQELDKAIALCQSVAESDIASTALWGQHFLAVLSTDFLIPIDNQQEFVDEVVTAPAIKPKTLSQFKQYCEAHLLEELQALEHKRKYTLKTIFVSGIFCLIITWCFCWAVSMCLSSNISVFFYLLSLLFTLPAWVIFCRGCIHNYKIGFKGNIIEKIIDFIGDYTPSSAMHSESLRATAASTFRDRHHLHYAAHLFLENKRQTILALTRSQILNDELQEPDYLEQEDCVYGTIGNTSIFFAEILAERRTGGHFDEFARETYSSKSVLFQGLFFEAKFAKNFVSRTFVMPNDLQGKIAPLHSWRGEPIKLEDPEFERLFRVYGDSQLESRYILSTNLMARLVEFNQKARRKVYLSFVEGFLYIAIPYRHNLFEPRLFKSMMSFTPLKEYFQDFQLMIGIVEDLNLNRRIWGQ
;
A
#
# COMPACT_ATOMS: atom_id res chain seq x y z
N MET A 1 -48.17 -13.38 -0.94
CA MET A 1 -47.03 -14.03 -1.64
C MET A 1 -46.40 -12.95 -2.49
N ASP A 2 -45.55 -12.13 -1.87
CA ASP A 2 -44.83 -11.10 -2.60
C ASP A 2 -43.62 -11.73 -3.30
N LYS A 3 -43.46 -11.36 -4.57
CA LYS A 3 -42.36 -11.82 -5.41
C LYS A 3 -41.03 -11.39 -4.75
N PRO A 4 -40.01 -12.27 -4.64
CA PRO A 4 -38.72 -11.87 -4.08
C PRO A 4 -38.16 -10.71 -4.92
N LEU A 5 -37.75 -9.63 -4.24
CA LEU A 5 -37.18 -8.44 -4.86
C LEU A 5 -35.96 -8.83 -5.70
N SER A 6 -35.85 -8.23 -6.89
CA SER A 6 -34.65 -8.38 -7.71
C SER A 6 -33.46 -7.66 -7.08
N LEU A 7 -32.25 -8.11 -7.39
CA LEU A 7 -31.00 -7.49 -6.91
C LEU A 7 -30.97 -5.98 -7.20
N SER A 8 -31.46 -5.56 -8.38
CA SER A 8 -31.54 -4.14 -8.75
C SER A 8 -32.53 -3.32 -7.92
N GLU A 9 -33.57 -3.94 -7.36
CA GLU A 9 -34.53 -3.28 -6.47
C GLU A 9 -33.96 -3.16 -5.06
N ILE A 10 -33.22 -4.18 -4.60
CA ILE A 10 -32.48 -4.17 -3.33
C ILE A 10 -31.45 -3.02 -3.34
N ASP A 11 -30.65 -2.89 -4.40
CA ASP A 11 -29.67 -1.80 -4.54
C ASP A 11 -30.33 -0.41 -4.51
N ARG A 12 -31.48 -0.26 -5.20
CA ARG A 12 -32.24 1.00 -5.18
C ARG A 12 -32.77 1.36 -3.80
N LEU A 13 -33.26 0.36 -3.06
CA LEU A 13 -33.73 0.54 -1.69
C LEU A 13 -32.57 0.91 -0.76
N TYR A 14 -31.42 0.25 -0.87
CA TYR A 14 -30.23 0.60 -0.10
C TYR A 14 -29.82 2.06 -0.33
N LEU A 15 -29.71 2.48 -1.60
CA LEU A 15 -29.40 3.87 -1.96
C LEU A 15 -30.46 4.87 -1.48
N GLN A 16 -31.72 4.44 -1.32
CA GLN A 16 -32.78 5.27 -0.75
C GLN A 16 -32.62 5.42 0.77
N GLY A 17 -32.30 4.34 1.48
CA GLY A 17 -32.00 4.36 2.92
C GLY A 17 -30.80 5.24 3.24
N ASP A 18 -29.73 5.08 2.48
CA ASP A 18 -28.50 5.86 2.62
C ASP A 18 -28.72 7.35 2.35
N ARG A 19 -29.48 7.70 1.30
CA ARG A 19 -29.89 9.09 1.05
C ARG A 19 -30.72 9.67 2.20
N ASN A 20 -31.63 8.89 2.78
CA ASN A 20 -32.42 9.34 3.93
C ASN A 20 -31.53 9.59 5.16
N LEU A 21 -30.52 8.74 5.39
CA LEU A 21 -29.53 8.92 6.45
C LEU A 21 -28.76 10.23 6.27
N HIS A 22 -28.25 10.49 5.06
CA HIS A 22 -27.53 11.73 4.73
C HIS A 22 -28.41 12.99 4.81
N GLN A 23 -29.70 12.88 4.48
CA GLN A 23 -30.67 13.97 4.61
C GLN A 23 -31.18 14.19 6.05
N LYS A 24 -30.60 13.49 7.05
CA LYS A 24 -31.04 13.52 8.45
C LYS A 24 -32.49 13.08 8.67
N LYS A 25 -33.04 12.28 7.74
CA LYS A 25 -34.36 11.65 7.86
C LYS A 25 -34.20 10.28 8.50
N PHE A 26 -33.71 10.26 9.73
CA PHE A 26 -33.29 9.01 10.39
C PHE A 26 -34.40 7.96 10.50
N PRO A 27 -35.66 8.29 10.87
CA PRO A 27 -36.73 7.28 10.93
C PRO A 27 -37.00 6.60 9.58
N ALA A 28 -36.91 7.36 8.48
CA ALA A 28 -37.10 6.83 7.14
C ALA A 28 -35.89 6.01 6.64
N ALA A 29 -34.68 6.32 7.14
CA ALA A 29 -33.49 5.51 6.88
C ALA A 29 -33.54 4.18 7.65
N ILE A 30 -33.90 4.24 8.94
CA ILE A 30 -34.06 3.08 9.82
C ILE A 30 -35.04 2.08 9.22
N ALA A 31 -36.26 2.53 8.86
CA ALA A 31 -37.28 1.65 8.30
C ALA A 31 -36.82 0.92 7.03
N ILE A 32 -36.05 1.60 6.17
CA ILE A 32 -35.51 0.99 4.95
C ILE A 32 -34.39 -0.01 5.27
N PHE A 33 -33.48 0.33 6.19
CA PHE A 33 -32.39 -0.58 6.54
C PHE A 33 -32.88 -1.81 7.32
N GLU A 34 -33.85 -1.66 8.22
CA GLU A 34 -34.51 -2.80 8.89
C GLU A 34 -35.18 -3.72 7.86
N GLN A 35 -35.91 -3.15 6.90
CA GLN A 35 -36.50 -3.91 5.79
C GLN A 35 -35.44 -4.65 4.97
N LEU A 36 -34.29 -4.03 4.70
CA LEU A 36 -33.22 -4.65 3.94
C LEU A 36 -32.55 -5.81 4.69
N LEU A 37 -32.43 -5.73 6.02
CA LEU A 37 -31.86 -6.82 6.82
C LEU A 37 -32.70 -8.10 6.81
N GLU A 38 -34.01 -8.00 6.56
CA GLU A 38 -34.88 -9.17 6.43
C GLU A 38 -34.75 -9.87 5.06
N ILE A 39 -34.23 -9.16 4.06
CA ILE A 39 -34.26 -9.58 2.65
C ILE A 39 -32.86 -9.97 2.14
N VAL A 40 -31.83 -9.29 2.64
CA VAL A 40 -30.44 -9.47 2.21
C VAL A 40 -29.82 -10.68 2.92
N ASP A 41 -29.09 -11.50 2.17
CA ASP A 41 -28.39 -12.68 2.69
C ASP A 41 -27.37 -12.28 3.77
N PRO A 42 -27.42 -12.83 5.00
CA PRO A 42 -26.49 -12.55 6.09
C PRO A 42 -25.01 -12.80 5.75
N SER A 43 -24.72 -13.68 4.80
CA SER A 43 -23.36 -13.96 4.33
C SER A 43 -22.87 -12.95 3.28
N SER A 44 -23.77 -12.13 2.74
CA SER A 44 -23.45 -11.14 1.72
C SER A 44 -22.86 -9.87 2.33
N ARG A 45 -21.97 -9.23 1.59
CA ARG A 45 -21.35 -7.98 2.02
C ARG A 45 -22.34 -6.83 2.20
N LEU A 46 -23.38 -6.78 1.36
CA LEU A 46 -24.43 -5.76 1.47
C LEU A 46 -25.12 -5.81 2.84
N TYR A 47 -25.22 -7.00 3.45
CA TYR A 47 -25.77 -7.16 4.79
C TYR A 47 -25.00 -6.34 5.83
N PHE A 48 -23.67 -6.39 5.79
CA PHE A 48 -22.81 -5.59 6.66
C PHE A 48 -22.94 -4.09 6.39
N ASP A 49 -23.01 -3.68 5.12
CA ASP A 49 -23.18 -2.28 4.75
C ASP A 49 -24.53 -1.71 5.23
N VAL A 50 -25.59 -2.54 5.22
CA VAL A 50 -26.90 -2.22 5.80
C VAL A 50 -26.82 -2.15 7.33
N GLN A 51 -26.18 -3.12 8.00
CA GLN A 51 -25.99 -3.09 9.47
C GLN A 51 -25.25 -1.82 9.91
N ARG A 52 -24.17 -1.45 9.21
CA ARG A 52 -23.42 -0.21 9.48
C ARG A 52 -24.28 1.03 9.30
N GLY A 53 -25.06 1.10 8.22
CA GLY A 53 -25.99 2.20 7.95
C GLY A 53 -27.05 2.32 9.05
N LEU A 54 -27.60 1.20 9.50
CA LEU A 54 -28.59 1.13 10.57
C LEU A 54 -28.03 1.55 11.94
N ILE A 55 -26.84 1.07 12.31
CA ILE A 55 -26.17 1.47 13.55
C ILE A 55 -25.96 2.99 13.59
N LYS A 56 -25.47 3.57 12.48
CA LYS A 56 -25.32 5.04 12.34
C LYS A 56 -26.67 5.75 12.44
N ALA A 57 -27.71 5.21 11.81
CA ALA A 57 -29.04 5.80 11.86
C ALA A 57 -29.63 5.79 13.27
N TYR A 58 -29.53 4.68 14.01
CA TYR A 58 -29.95 4.59 15.41
C TYR A 58 -29.18 5.55 16.32
N GLN A 59 -27.85 5.63 16.17
CA GLN A 59 -27.03 6.56 16.95
C GLN A 59 -27.48 8.01 16.73
N GLN A 60 -27.65 8.42 15.47
CA GLN A 60 -28.05 9.79 15.13
C GLN A 60 -29.52 10.09 15.48
N ASN A 61 -30.38 9.06 15.55
CA ASN A 61 -31.76 9.17 16.00
C ASN A 61 -31.92 9.10 17.53
N GLN A 62 -30.82 9.08 18.30
CA GLN A 62 -30.78 8.94 19.76
C GLN A 62 -31.34 7.60 20.29
N GLU A 63 -31.40 6.56 19.45
CA GLU A 63 -31.77 5.19 19.83
C GLU A 63 -30.50 4.38 20.18
N LEU A 64 -29.74 4.86 21.17
CA LEU A 64 -28.41 4.33 21.51
C LEU A 64 -28.44 2.87 21.94
N ASP A 65 -29.46 2.43 22.68
CA ASP A 65 -29.59 1.03 23.12
C ASP A 65 -29.66 0.06 21.93
N LYS A 66 -30.39 0.43 20.87
CA LYS A 66 -30.48 -0.36 19.64
C LYS A 66 -29.18 -0.32 18.85
N ALA A 67 -28.52 0.84 18.78
CA ALA A 67 -27.22 0.98 18.13
C ALA A 67 -26.17 0.08 18.80
N ILE A 68 -26.13 0.08 20.14
CA ILE A 68 -25.21 -0.73 20.95
C ILE A 68 -25.51 -2.22 20.78
N ALA A 69 -26.77 -2.64 20.90
CA ALA A 69 -27.15 -4.05 20.75
C ALA A 69 -26.81 -4.61 19.37
N LEU A 70 -27.11 -3.84 18.30
CA LEU A 70 -26.75 -4.24 16.94
C LEU A 70 -25.23 -4.25 16.75
N CYS A 71 -24.51 -3.27 17.30
CA CYS A 71 -23.06 -3.21 17.22
C CYS A 71 -22.37 -4.37 17.96
N GLN A 72 -22.91 -4.83 19.09
CA GLN A 72 -22.47 -6.04 19.79
C GLN A 72 -22.63 -7.29 18.93
N SER A 73 -23.80 -7.45 18.26
CA SER A 73 -24.01 -8.59 17.36
C SER A 73 -23.04 -8.57 16.17
N VAL A 74 -22.70 -7.38 15.66
CA VAL A 74 -21.70 -7.19 14.61
C VAL A 74 -20.29 -7.51 15.11
N ALA A 75 -19.98 -7.17 16.36
CA ALA A 75 -18.70 -7.45 17.01
C ALA A 75 -18.41 -8.95 17.23
N GLU A 76 -19.47 -9.77 17.27
CA GLU A 76 -19.42 -11.23 17.45
C GLU A 76 -19.48 -12.01 16.12
N SER A 77 -19.42 -11.32 14.96
CA SER A 77 -19.50 -11.95 13.66
C SER A 77 -18.30 -12.88 13.37
N ASP A 78 -18.55 -14.03 12.74
CA ASP A 78 -17.49 -14.94 12.26
C ASP A 78 -16.59 -14.30 11.18
N ILE A 79 -17.03 -13.20 10.57
CA ILE A 79 -16.28 -12.44 9.58
C ILE A 79 -15.37 -11.43 10.30
N ALA A 80 -14.06 -11.67 10.28
CA ALA A 80 -13.08 -10.89 11.04
C ALA A 80 -13.14 -9.37 10.83
N SER A 81 -13.41 -8.88 9.61
CA SER A 81 -13.55 -7.44 9.33
C SER A 81 -14.81 -6.82 9.96
N THR A 82 -15.90 -7.59 9.98
CA THR A 82 -17.19 -7.22 10.57
C THR A 82 -17.08 -7.16 12.09
N ALA A 83 -16.48 -8.19 12.69
CA ALA A 83 -16.19 -8.26 14.12
C ALA A 83 -15.30 -7.10 14.59
N LEU A 84 -14.20 -6.84 13.87
CA LEU A 84 -13.27 -5.76 14.20
C LEU A 84 -13.95 -4.38 14.15
N TRP A 85 -14.75 -4.12 13.12
CA TRP A 85 -15.51 -2.87 13.02
C TRP A 85 -16.50 -2.72 14.18
N GLY A 86 -17.24 -3.79 14.53
CA GLY A 86 -18.18 -3.79 15.65
C GLY A 86 -17.50 -3.52 16.99
N GLN A 87 -16.38 -4.19 17.28
CA GLN A 87 -15.62 -3.99 18.52
C GLN A 87 -15.12 -2.54 18.67
N HIS A 88 -14.61 -1.95 17.58
CA HIS A 88 -14.14 -0.57 17.59
C HIS A 88 -15.28 0.45 17.72
N PHE A 89 -16.39 0.24 17.02
CA PHE A 89 -17.51 1.18 17.06
C PHE A 89 -18.24 1.14 18.41
N LEU A 90 -18.30 -0.03 19.06
CA LEU A 90 -18.85 -0.19 20.40
C LEU A 90 -18.05 0.60 21.46
N ALA A 91 -16.72 0.67 21.32
CA ALA A 91 -15.86 1.47 22.18
C ALA A 91 -16.14 2.99 22.04
N VAL A 92 -16.53 3.43 20.83
CA VAL A 92 -16.91 4.83 20.55
C VAL A 92 -18.31 5.14 21.08
N LEU A 93 -19.28 4.23 20.95
CA LEU A 93 -20.65 4.41 21.46
C LEU A 93 -20.74 4.43 22.99
N SER A 94 -19.80 3.78 23.69
CA SER A 94 -19.81 3.67 25.16
C SER A 94 -19.17 4.86 25.89
N THR A 95 -18.58 5.82 25.17
CA THR A 95 -17.81 6.95 25.74
C THR A 95 -18.34 8.33 25.30
N ASP A 96 -19.66 8.51 25.35
CA ASP A 96 -20.35 9.66 24.73
C ASP A 96 -19.79 11.05 25.09
N PHE A 97 -19.66 11.83 24.01
CA PHE A 97 -19.33 13.24 23.90
C PHE A 97 -20.22 14.15 24.76
N LEU A 98 -19.59 14.91 25.66
CA LEU A 98 -19.99 16.27 26.01
C LEU A 98 -18.73 17.16 25.98
N ILE A 99 -18.74 18.18 25.12
CA ILE A 99 -18.58 19.60 25.48
C ILE A 99 -18.81 20.44 24.20
N PRO A 100 -19.72 21.42 24.23
CA PRO A 100 -19.82 22.44 23.20
C PRO A 100 -18.69 23.47 23.43
N ILE A 101 -17.83 23.70 22.43
CA ILE A 101 -16.86 24.80 22.47
C ILE A 101 -17.48 25.99 21.75
N ASP A 102 -18.19 26.80 22.53
CA ASP A 102 -18.22 28.24 22.31
C ASP A 102 -17.03 28.85 23.08
N ASN A 103 -16.49 29.94 22.54
CA ASN A 103 -15.32 30.72 22.96
C ASN A 103 -13.94 30.23 22.51
N GLN A 104 -13.40 31.01 21.58
CA GLN A 104 -11.98 31.17 21.33
C GLN A 104 -11.24 31.53 22.63
N GLN A 105 -10.31 30.68 23.04
CA GLN A 105 -9.17 31.11 23.83
C GLN A 105 -7.96 30.30 23.40
N GLU A 106 -6.98 31.00 22.84
CA GLU A 106 -5.66 30.49 22.45
C GLU A 106 -5.02 29.79 23.65
N PHE A 107 -4.98 28.47 23.65
CA PHE A 107 -4.10 27.73 24.54
C PHE A 107 -2.70 27.73 23.93
N VAL A 108 -1.77 28.37 24.63
CA VAL A 108 -0.35 28.37 24.28
C VAL A 108 0.17 26.96 24.54
N ASP A 109 0.28 26.16 23.48
CA ASP A 109 0.77 24.78 23.52
C ASP A 109 2.26 24.73 23.90
N GLU A 110 2.59 24.01 24.98
CA GLU A 110 3.97 23.65 25.30
C GLU A 110 4.44 22.51 24.38
N VAL A 111 5.13 22.89 23.32
CA VAL A 111 5.59 21.99 22.24
C VAL A 111 6.77 21.14 22.72
N VAL A 112 6.52 19.88 23.12
CA VAL A 112 7.58 18.86 23.16
C VAL A 112 7.86 18.42 21.72
N THR A 113 8.69 19.19 21.03
CA THR A 113 9.17 18.87 19.68
C THR A 113 10.16 17.72 19.78
N ALA A 114 9.82 16.56 19.20
CA ALA A 114 10.85 15.61 18.81
C ALA A 114 11.85 16.34 17.89
N PRO A 115 13.18 16.16 18.06
CA PRO A 115 14.16 16.88 17.27
C PRO A 115 13.93 16.63 15.78
N ALA A 116 13.81 17.72 15.01
CA ALA A 116 13.53 17.66 13.58
C ALA A 116 14.58 16.80 12.86
N ILE A 117 14.11 15.75 12.20
CA ILE A 117 14.98 14.78 11.55
C ILE A 117 15.43 15.37 10.22
N LYS A 118 16.72 15.71 10.13
CA LYS A 118 17.27 16.28 8.89
C LYS A 118 17.52 15.17 7.86
N PRO A 119 16.88 15.22 6.68
CA PRO A 119 17.09 14.19 5.67
C PRO A 119 18.53 14.23 5.13
N LYS A 120 19.10 13.06 4.84
CA LYS A 120 20.46 12.96 4.29
C LYS A 120 20.52 13.59 2.89
N THR A 121 21.65 14.19 2.56
CA THR A 121 21.85 14.87 1.28
C THR A 121 22.44 13.93 0.23
N LEU A 122 22.20 14.23 -1.04
CA LEU A 122 22.77 13.47 -2.16
C LEU A 122 24.30 13.45 -2.16
N SER A 123 24.95 14.54 -1.71
CA SER A 123 26.41 14.61 -1.62
C SER A 123 26.95 13.66 -0.55
N GLN A 124 26.30 13.59 0.62
CA GLN A 124 26.64 12.62 1.66
C GLN A 124 26.43 11.19 1.19
N PHE A 125 25.34 10.93 0.46
CA PHE A 125 25.09 9.62 -0.12
C PHE A 125 26.17 9.24 -1.15
N LYS A 126 26.59 10.18 -2.00
CA LYS A 126 27.67 9.94 -2.96
C LYS A 126 28.98 9.57 -2.26
N GLN A 127 29.36 10.29 -1.21
CA GLN A 127 30.53 9.97 -0.39
C GLN A 127 30.40 8.59 0.28
N TYR A 128 29.21 8.25 0.78
CA TYR A 128 28.94 6.92 1.34
C TYR A 128 29.08 5.82 0.29
N CYS A 129 28.56 6.01 -0.92
CA CYS A 129 28.72 5.06 -2.01
C CYS A 129 30.19 4.81 -2.35
N GLU A 130 30.98 5.89 -2.44
CA GLU A 130 32.42 5.83 -2.74
C GLU A 130 33.19 5.10 -1.63
N ALA A 131 32.82 5.29 -0.36
CA ALA A 131 33.51 4.70 0.78
C ALA A 131 33.08 3.26 1.12
N HIS A 132 31.79 2.92 0.99
CA HIS A 132 31.22 1.67 1.54
C HIS A 132 30.55 0.75 0.52
N LEU A 133 30.11 1.27 -0.64
CA LEU A 133 29.43 0.48 -1.66
C LEU A 133 30.34 0.14 -2.86
N LEU A 134 31.47 0.83 -3.02
CA LEU A 134 32.32 0.67 -4.20
C LEU A 134 32.83 -0.77 -4.37
N GLU A 135 33.32 -1.40 -3.30
CA GLU A 135 33.82 -2.79 -3.33
C GLU A 135 32.70 -3.79 -3.68
N GLU A 136 31.51 -3.59 -3.11
CA GLU A 136 30.37 -4.46 -3.39
C GLU A 136 29.79 -4.27 -4.78
N LEU A 137 29.78 -3.04 -5.29
CA LEU A 137 29.41 -2.76 -6.68
C LEU A 137 30.38 -3.43 -7.64
N GLN A 138 31.69 -3.43 -7.34
CA GLN A 138 32.67 -4.17 -8.14
C GLN A 138 32.41 -5.67 -8.10
N ALA A 139 32.19 -6.24 -6.91
CA ALA A 139 31.86 -7.66 -6.76
C ALA A 139 30.57 -8.04 -7.51
N LEU A 140 29.54 -7.19 -7.48
CA LEU A 140 28.29 -7.37 -8.21
C LEU A 140 28.48 -7.22 -9.72
N GLU A 141 29.35 -6.34 -10.20
CA GLU A 141 29.68 -6.21 -11.62
C GLU A 141 30.40 -7.47 -12.13
N HIS A 142 31.27 -8.06 -11.32
CA HIS A 142 31.86 -9.38 -11.60
C HIS A 142 30.78 -10.47 -11.66
N LYS A 143 29.87 -10.52 -10.67
CA LYS A 143 28.75 -11.47 -10.66
C LYS A 143 27.83 -11.28 -11.88
N ARG A 144 27.52 -10.04 -12.27
CA ARG A 144 26.72 -9.70 -13.47
C ARG A 144 27.35 -10.24 -14.75
N LYS A 145 28.64 -9.98 -14.96
CA LYS A 145 29.38 -10.48 -16.14
C LYS A 145 29.45 -12.00 -16.15
N TYR A 146 29.66 -12.62 -15.00
CA TYR A 146 29.63 -14.08 -14.86
C TYR A 146 28.26 -14.64 -15.22
N THR A 147 27.18 -14.11 -14.64
CA THR A 147 25.79 -14.51 -14.94
C THR A 147 25.46 -14.38 -16.43
N LEU A 148 25.85 -13.28 -17.09
CA LEU A 148 25.65 -13.11 -18.53
C LEU A 148 26.41 -14.16 -19.35
N LYS A 149 27.68 -14.44 -19.00
CA LYS A 149 28.47 -15.49 -19.64
C LYS A 149 27.83 -16.87 -19.44
N THR A 150 27.36 -17.17 -18.23
CA THR A 150 26.69 -18.43 -17.91
C THR A 150 25.40 -18.61 -18.72
N ILE A 151 24.57 -17.56 -18.85
CA ILE A 151 23.36 -17.58 -19.68
C ILE A 151 23.70 -17.80 -21.16
N PHE A 152 24.74 -17.14 -21.66
CA PHE A 152 25.17 -17.29 -23.05
C PHE A 152 25.70 -18.70 -23.35
N VAL A 153 26.60 -19.21 -22.49
CA VAL A 153 27.18 -20.56 -22.63
C VAL A 153 26.11 -21.64 -22.50
N SER A 154 25.17 -21.50 -21.56
CA SER A 154 24.06 -22.46 -21.41
C SER A 154 23.12 -22.45 -22.62
N GLY A 155 22.93 -21.30 -23.27
CA GLY A 155 22.17 -21.20 -24.52
C GLY A 155 22.82 -21.96 -25.66
N ILE A 156 24.14 -21.84 -25.83
CA ILE A 156 24.90 -22.63 -26.82
C ILE A 156 24.78 -24.12 -26.51
N PHE A 157 24.96 -24.51 -25.25
CA PHE A 157 24.85 -25.91 -24.83
C PHE A 157 23.45 -26.49 -25.08
N CYS A 158 22.39 -25.70 -24.84
CA CYS A 158 21.01 -26.07 -25.17
C CYS A 158 20.82 -26.36 -26.67
N LEU A 159 21.37 -25.50 -27.54
CA LEU A 159 21.32 -25.70 -28.99
C LEU A 159 22.13 -26.94 -29.43
N ILE A 160 23.31 -27.16 -28.85
CA ILE A 160 24.15 -28.34 -29.14
C ILE A 160 23.44 -29.63 -28.72
N ILE A 161 22.85 -29.68 -27.51
CA ILE A 161 22.07 -30.85 -27.06
C ILE A 161 20.93 -31.15 -28.03
N THR A 162 20.21 -30.11 -28.46
CA THR A 162 19.08 -30.24 -29.38
C THR A 162 19.55 -30.78 -30.72
N TRP A 163 20.67 -30.26 -31.25
CA TRP A 163 21.27 -30.73 -32.50
C TRP A 163 21.77 -32.18 -32.39
N CYS A 164 22.50 -32.54 -31.33
CA CYS A 164 22.98 -33.90 -31.10
C CYS A 164 21.84 -34.91 -30.97
N PHE A 165 20.76 -34.54 -30.28
CA PHE A 165 19.56 -35.38 -30.16
C PHE A 165 18.92 -35.63 -31.53
N CYS A 166 18.69 -34.57 -32.32
CA CYS A 166 18.16 -34.73 -33.67
C CYS A 166 19.09 -35.57 -34.56
N TRP A 167 20.40 -35.34 -34.51
CA TRP A 167 21.37 -36.11 -35.28
C TRP A 167 21.35 -37.61 -34.92
N ALA A 168 21.30 -37.95 -33.63
CA ALA A 168 21.19 -39.33 -33.18
C ALA A 168 19.91 -40.02 -33.66
N VAL A 169 18.78 -39.32 -33.64
CA VAL A 169 17.50 -39.84 -34.17
C VAL A 169 17.59 -40.05 -35.69
N SER A 170 18.25 -39.15 -36.43
CA SER A 170 18.41 -39.26 -37.89
C SER A 170 19.23 -40.48 -38.26
N MET A 171 20.30 -40.74 -37.49
CA MET A 171 21.14 -41.93 -37.64
C MET A 171 20.35 -43.21 -37.36
N CYS A 172 19.54 -43.23 -36.30
CA CYS A 172 18.74 -44.41 -35.93
C CYS A 172 17.67 -44.74 -36.98
N LEU A 173 17.03 -43.72 -37.56
CA LEU A 173 15.97 -43.87 -38.56
C LEU A 173 16.50 -43.99 -40.00
N SER A 174 17.82 -43.92 -40.20
CA SER A 174 18.49 -43.95 -41.52
C SER A 174 17.85 -43.01 -42.55
N SER A 175 17.31 -41.88 -42.09
CA SER A 175 16.57 -40.92 -42.92
C SER A 175 16.87 -39.48 -42.51
N ASN A 176 16.76 -38.58 -43.48
CA ASN A 176 16.95 -37.16 -43.24
C ASN A 176 15.79 -36.60 -42.43
N ILE A 177 16.11 -36.03 -41.27
CA ILE A 177 15.13 -35.37 -40.41
C ILE A 177 14.76 -34.01 -41.00
N SER A 178 13.45 -33.76 -41.10
CA SER A 178 12.92 -32.48 -41.54
C SER A 178 13.16 -31.37 -40.52
N VAL A 179 13.26 -30.12 -40.98
CA VAL A 179 13.39 -28.91 -40.13
C VAL A 179 12.30 -28.85 -39.05
N PHE A 180 11.09 -29.36 -39.35
CA PHE A 180 9.99 -29.42 -38.38
C PHE A 180 10.33 -30.20 -37.11
N PHE A 181 11.15 -31.23 -37.19
CA PHE A 181 11.54 -32.03 -36.02
C PHE A 181 12.58 -31.31 -35.15
N TYR A 182 13.47 -30.50 -35.75
CA TYR A 182 14.38 -29.64 -34.99
C TYR A 182 13.58 -28.60 -34.19
N LEU A 183 12.59 -27.97 -34.81
CA LEU A 183 11.68 -27.04 -34.12
C LEU A 183 10.90 -27.73 -33.00
N LEU A 184 10.46 -28.98 -33.22
CA LEU A 184 9.77 -29.78 -32.21
C LEU A 184 10.69 -30.12 -31.03
N SER A 185 11.93 -30.53 -31.27
CA SER A 185 12.89 -30.82 -30.20
C SER A 185 13.21 -29.57 -29.37
N LEU A 186 13.32 -28.42 -30.04
CA LEU A 186 13.57 -27.13 -29.41
C LEU A 186 12.44 -26.69 -28.45
N LEU A 187 11.18 -27.09 -28.71
CA LEU A 187 10.06 -26.84 -27.79
C LEU A 187 10.22 -27.50 -26.42
N PHE A 188 11.05 -28.56 -26.31
CA PHE A 188 11.32 -29.23 -25.03
C PHE A 188 12.57 -28.69 -24.34
N THR A 189 13.62 -28.32 -25.09
CA THR A 189 14.88 -27.84 -24.51
C THR A 189 14.83 -26.36 -24.14
N LEU A 190 14.12 -25.52 -24.89
CA LEU A 190 13.98 -24.09 -24.59
C LEU A 190 13.34 -23.78 -23.23
N PRO A 191 12.23 -24.42 -22.81
CA PRO A 191 11.64 -24.15 -21.50
C PRO A 191 12.61 -24.42 -20.35
N ALA A 192 13.37 -25.52 -20.42
CA ALA A 192 14.39 -25.85 -19.42
C ALA A 192 15.49 -24.77 -19.38
N TRP A 193 15.95 -24.30 -20.54
CA TRP A 193 16.90 -23.20 -20.62
C TRP A 193 16.33 -21.88 -20.08
N VAL A 194 15.06 -21.57 -20.36
CA VAL A 194 14.37 -20.39 -19.82
C VAL A 194 14.27 -20.44 -18.30
N ILE A 195 13.94 -21.60 -17.72
CA ILE A 195 13.91 -21.81 -16.26
C ILE A 195 15.30 -21.59 -15.66
N PHE A 196 16.34 -22.16 -16.27
CA PHE A 196 17.73 -21.94 -15.85
C PHE A 196 18.11 -20.47 -15.89
N CYS A 197 17.80 -19.77 -16.99
CA CYS A 197 18.01 -18.33 -17.12
C CYS A 197 17.30 -17.55 -16.01
N ARG A 198 16.01 -17.83 -15.75
CA ARG A 198 15.27 -17.20 -14.65
C ARG A 198 15.95 -17.41 -13.30
N GLY A 199 16.45 -18.62 -13.01
CA GLY A 199 17.19 -18.93 -11.78
C GLY A 199 18.50 -18.13 -11.65
N CYS A 200 19.29 -18.05 -12.71
CA CYS A 200 20.52 -17.25 -12.73
C CYS A 200 20.26 -15.76 -12.49
N ILE A 201 19.21 -15.22 -13.12
CA ILE A 201 18.78 -13.83 -12.96
C ILE A 201 18.32 -13.58 -11.52
N HIS A 202 17.52 -14.48 -10.95
CA HIS A 202 17.02 -14.38 -9.59
C HIS A 202 18.17 -14.36 -8.55
N ASN A 203 19.17 -15.23 -8.68
CA ASN A 203 20.35 -15.22 -7.79
C ASN A 203 21.16 -13.91 -7.88
N TYR A 204 21.26 -13.31 -9.08
CA TYR A 204 21.87 -11.99 -9.22
C TYR A 204 21.07 -10.91 -8.48
N LYS A 205 19.73 -10.91 -8.62
CA LYS A 205 18.84 -9.96 -7.95
C LYS A 205 18.90 -10.06 -6.43
N ILE A 206 18.86 -11.26 -5.85
CA ILE A 206 18.96 -11.46 -4.39
C ILE A 206 20.25 -10.82 -3.85
N GLY A 207 21.38 -11.10 -4.50
CA GLY A 207 22.67 -10.54 -4.06
C GLY A 207 22.72 -9.02 -4.18
N PHE A 208 22.05 -8.43 -5.18
CA PHE A 208 21.95 -6.98 -5.31
C PHE A 208 21.09 -6.37 -4.19
N LYS A 209 19.91 -6.95 -3.90
CA LYS A 209 19.00 -6.45 -2.86
C LYS A 209 19.66 -6.46 -1.48
N GLY A 210 20.26 -7.57 -1.06
CA GLY A 210 20.92 -7.67 0.25
C GLY A 210 22.21 -6.84 0.39
N ASN A 211 23.01 -6.70 -0.68
CA ASN A 211 24.28 -5.98 -0.55
C ASN A 211 24.14 -4.47 -0.78
N ILE A 212 23.21 -4.03 -1.64
CA ILE A 212 23.11 -2.63 -2.03
C ILE A 212 21.89 -1.95 -1.43
N ILE A 213 20.70 -2.51 -1.62
CA ILE A 213 19.45 -1.84 -1.19
C ILE A 213 19.38 -1.76 0.33
N GLU A 214 19.69 -2.86 1.03
CA GLU A 214 19.76 -2.90 2.49
C GLU A 214 20.68 -1.81 3.04
N LYS A 215 21.89 -1.69 2.50
CA LYS A 215 22.87 -0.67 2.91
C LYS A 215 22.47 0.77 2.58
N ILE A 216 21.69 0.99 1.51
CA ILE A 216 21.12 2.31 1.22
C ILE A 216 20.10 2.66 2.30
N ILE A 217 19.26 1.70 2.71
CA ILE A 217 18.25 1.91 3.75
C ILE A 217 18.91 2.12 5.11
N ASP A 218 19.91 1.32 5.47
CA ASP A 218 20.71 1.52 6.69
C ASP A 218 21.34 2.92 6.69
N PHE A 219 21.91 3.33 5.55
CA PHE A 219 22.43 4.67 5.41
C PHE A 219 21.33 5.72 5.60
N ILE A 220 20.13 5.57 5.05
CA ILE A 220 19.08 6.58 5.23
C ILE A 220 18.54 6.58 6.68
N GLY A 221 18.37 5.40 7.27
CA GLY A 221 17.81 5.18 8.60
C GLY A 221 18.74 5.54 9.76
N ASP A 222 20.06 5.63 9.53
CA ASP A 222 21.03 6.08 10.54
C ASP A 222 20.86 7.58 10.84
N TYR A 223 19.94 7.91 11.74
CA TYR A 223 19.69 9.27 12.20
C TYR A 223 20.66 9.66 13.31
N THR A 224 21.67 10.46 12.97
CA THR A 224 22.52 11.13 13.97
C THR A 224 21.96 12.55 14.24
N PRO A 225 21.61 12.91 15.48
CA PRO A 225 21.05 14.22 15.77
C PRO A 225 22.05 15.36 15.52
N SER A 226 21.57 16.44 14.89
CA SER A 226 22.37 17.63 14.49
C SER A 226 22.92 18.45 15.68
N SER A 227 22.55 18.14 16.92
CA SER A 227 23.01 18.84 18.13
C SER A 227 24.21 18.18 18.81
N ALA A 228 24.89 17.22 18.15
CA ALA A 228 26.07 16.52 18.66
C ALA A 228 27.36 17.38 18.79
N MET A 229 27.23 18.71 18.90
CA MET A 229 28.31 19.62 19.31
C MET A 229 27.93 20.27 20.65
N HIS A 230 28.11 19.52 21.74
CA HIS A 230 28.59 19.98 23.07
C HIS A 230 28.03 19.10 24.21
N SER A 231 28.95 18.68 25.08
CA SER A 231 28.79 17.87 26.32
C SER A 231 28.68 16.34 26.16
N GLU A 232 29.51 15.64 26.94
CA GLU A 232 30.01 14.28 26.65
C GLU A 232 29.57 13.20 27.66
N SER A 233 28.81 13.54 28.71
CA SER A 233 28.50 12.58 29.80
C SER A 233 27.05 12.09 29.88
N LEU A 234 26.08 12.76 29.27
CA LEU A 234 24.68 12.28 29.11
C LEU A 234 24.47 11.47 27.80
N ARG A 235 25.56 11.21 27.07
CA ARG A 235 25.57 10.70 25.69
C ARG A 235 25.17 9.24 25.52
N ALA A 236 25.50 8.35 26.45
CA ALA A 236 25.31 6.91 26.24
C ALA A 236 23.84 6.49 26.39
N THR A 237 23.14 7.03 27.39
CA THR A 237 21.76 6.65 27.70
C THR A 237 20.75 7.34 26.77
N ALA A 238 20.95 8.60 26.42
CA ALA A 238 20.05 9.29 25.48
C ALA A 238 20.25 8.81 24.03
N ALA A 239 21.49 8.48 23.61
CA ALA A 239 21.75 7.92 22.30
C ALA A 239 21.23 6.49 22.16
N SER A 240 21.27 5.66 23.22
CA SER A 240 20.68 4.32 23.18
C SER A 240 19.16 4.38 23.08
N THR A 241 18.47 5.18 23.91
CA THR A 241 17.00 5.34 23.85
C THR A 241 16.50 6.08 22.60
N PHE A 242 17.37 6.84 21.92
CA PHE A 242 17.06 7.49 20.63
C PHE A 242 17.29 6.53 19.46
N ARG A 243 18.37 5.73 19.48
CA ARG A 243 18.62 4.67 18.50
C ARG A 243 17.47 3.65 18.52
N ASP A 244 16.99 3.27 19.71
CA ASP A 244 15.82 2.40 19.88
C ASP A 244 14.51 2.96 19.28
N ARG A 245 14.38 4.29 19.13
CA ARG A 245 13.20 4.97 18.55
C ARG A 245 13.29 5.22 17.05
N HIS A 246 14.41 4.87 16.45
CA HIS A 246 14.71 5.06 15.04
C HIS A 246 15.34 3.79 14.46
N HIS A 247 14.54 2.73 14.36
CA HIS A 247 14.95 1.49 13.70
C HIS A 247 14.10 1.28 12.46
N LEU A 248 14.74 1.32 11.30
CA LEU A 248 14.17 0.85 10.05
C LEU A 248 14.81 -0.48 9.71
N HIS A 249 13.98 -1.42 9.27
CA HIS A 249 14.38 -2.73 8.80
C HIS A 249 14.02 -2.86 7.33
N TYR A 250 14.89 -3.50 6.56
CA TYR A 250 14.65 -3.85 5.17
C TYR A 250 14.43 -5.35 5.03
N ALA A 251 13.48 -5.74 4.17
CA ALA A 251 13.32 -7.10 3.71
C ALA A 251 12.98 -7.10 2.22
N ALA A 252 13.79 -7.79 1.42
CA ALA A 252 13.53 -7.95 -0.02
C ALA A 252 12.18 -8.63 -0.31
N HIS A 253 11.76 -9.54 0.58
CA HIS A 253 10.46 -10.18 0.62
C HIS A 253 10.11 -10.53 2.08
N LEU A 254 8.85 -10.40 2.46
CA LEU A 254 8.35 -10.83 3.77
C LEU A 254 7.71 -12.22 3.69
N PHE A 255 7.76 -12.99 4.79
CA PHE A 255 7.11 -14.30 4.90
C PHE A 255 5.59 -14.24 4.66
N LEU A 256 4.98 -15.37 4.29
CA LEU A 256 3.56 -15.48 3.90
C LEU A 256 2.56 -14.82 4.87
N GLU A 257 2.79 -14.89 6.17
CA GLU A 257 1.93 -14.29 7.21
C GLU A 257 1.91 -12.76 7.13
N ASN A 258 3.04 -12.13 6.80
CA ASN A 258 3.15 -10.68 6.64
C ASN A 258 2.59 -10.20 5.29
N LYS A 259 2.60 -11.04 4.25
CA LYS A 259 1.92 -10.75 2.98
C LYS A 259 0.41 -10.61 3.15
N ARG A 260 -0.19 -11.39 4.06
CA ARG A 260 -1.61 -11.24 4.43
C ARG A 260 -1.87 -9.87 5.05
N GLN A 261 -0.99 -9.38 5.92
CA GLN A 261 -1.11 -8.04 6.52
C GLN A 261 -1.08 -6.95 5.45
N THR A 262 -0.22 -7.06 4.44
CA THR A 262 -0.19 -6.12 3.30
C THR A 262 -1.49 -6.14 2.50
N ILE A 263 -2.08 -7.32 2.26
CA ILE A 263 -3.39 -7.44 1.61
C ILE A 263 -4.48 -6.77 2.46
N LEU A 264 -4.48 -7.01 3.76
CA LEU A 264 -5.44 -6.40 4.68
C LEU A 264 -5.28 -4.87 4.73
N ALA A 265 -4.06 -4.37 4.84
CA ALA A 265 -3.74 -2.95 4.83
C ALA A 265 -4.15 -2.29 3.50
N LEU A 266 -3.83 -2.91 2.37
CA LEU A 266 -4.21 -2.41 1.04
C LEU A 266 -5.74 -2.36 0.88
N THR A 267 -6.44 -3.43 1.26
CA THR A 267 -7.91 -3.49 1.20
C THR A 267 -8.53 -2.44 2.13
N ARG A 268 -8.06 -2.37 3.37
CA ARG A 268 -8.48 -1.39 4.39
C ARG A 268 -8.25 0.05 3.95
N SER A 269 -7.12 0.31 3.27
CA SER A 269 -6.80 1.63 2.73
C SER A 269 -7.87 2.15 1.79
N GLN A 270 -8.60 1.27 1.11
CA GLN A 270 -9.67 1.68 0.20
C GLN A 270 -9.18 2.69 -0.88
N ILE A 271 -7.90 2.63 -1.24
CA ILE A 271 -7.33 3.48 -2.29
C ILE A 271 -7.69 2.96 -3.68
N LEU A 272 -7.80 1.63 -3.83
CA LEU A 272 -8.14 0.99 -5.10
C LEU A 272 -9.60 1.27 -5.48
N ASN A 273 -9.91 1.24 -6.79
CA ASN A 273 -11.22 1.65 -7.29
C ASN A 273 -12.36 0.68 -6.97
N ASP A 274 -12.06 -0.58 -6.65
CA ASP A 274 -13.07 -1.56 -6.24
C ASP A 274 -13.10 -1.69 -4.73
N GLU A 275 -14.29 -1.43 -4.23
CA GLU A 275 -14.68 -1.08 -2.87
C GLU A 275 -14.33 -2.09 -1.77
N LEU A 276 -13.14 -2.69 -1.61
CA LEU A 276 -12.82 -3.71 -0.57
C LEU A 276 -12.85 -5.17 -1.08
N GLN A 277 -12.80 -5.41 -2.39
CA GLN A 277 -12.45 -6.76 -2.84
C GLN A 277 -10.93 -6.93 -2.70
N GLU A 278 -10.51 -7.92 -1.92
CA GLU A 278 -9.10 -8.28 -1.84
C GLU A 278 -8.58 -8.64 -3.24
N PRO A 279 -7.34 -8.26 -3.59
CA PRO A 279 -6.72 -8.77 -4.80
C PRO A 279 -6.59 -10.29 -4.74
N ASP A 280 -6.90 -10.98 -5.84
CA ASP A 280 -6.72 -12.44 -5.95
C ASP A 280 -5.22 -12.81 -5.85
N TYR A 281 -4.36 -11.89 -6.26
CA TYR A 281 -2.92 -12.03 -6.13
C TYR A 281 -2.27 -10.70 -5.75
N LEU A 282 -1.39 -10.77 -4.75
CA LEU A 282 -0.53 -9.66 -4.37
C LEU A 282 0.92 -10.14 -4.36
N GLU A 283 1.81 -9.42 -5.02
CA GLU A 283 3.25 -9.58 -4.89
C GLU A 283 3.78 -8.39 -4.08
N GLN A 284 4.70 -8.68 -3.18
CA GLN A 284 5.25 -7.72 -2.24
C GLN A 284 6.76 -7.86 -2.23
N GLU A 285 7.45 -6.79 -2.53
CA GLU A 285 8.90 -6.70 -2.56
C GLU A 285 9.38 -5.43 -1.83
N ASP A 286 10.67 -5.40 -1.51
CA ASP A 286 11.37 -4.19 -1.02
C ASP A 286 10.66 -3.50 0.15
N CYS A 287 10.38 -4.30 1.18
CA CYS A 287 9.67 -3.88 2.38
C CYS A 287 10.60 -3.11 3.30
N VAL A 288 10.13 -1.97 3.79
CA VAL A 288 10.79 -1.17 4.82
C VAL A 288 9.80 -0.92 5.94
N TYR A 289 10.18 -1.24 7.16
CA TYR A 289 9.28 -1.12 8.32
C TYR A 289 10.04 -0.79 9.59
N GLY A 290 9.32 -0.23 10.55
CA GLY A 290 9.86 0.10 11.87
C GLY A 290 9.34 1.44 12.35
N THR A 291 10.17 2.19 13.06
CA THR A 291 9.77 3.45 13.71
C THR A 291 10.65 4.60 13.29
N ILE A 292 10.02 5.74 13.02
CA ILE A 292 10.70 7.02 12.85
C ILE A 292 10.16 7.93 13.94
N GLY A 293 10.92 8.05 15.04
CA GLY A 293 10.55 8.86 16.19
C GLY A 293 9.50 8.13 17.01
N ASN A 294 8.26 8.59 16.91
CA ASN A 294 7.11 7.99 17.62
C ASN A 294 6.06 7.41 16.64
N THR A 295 6.35 7.42 15.33
CA THR A 295 5.46 6.95 14.29
C THR A 295 5.97 5.59 13.76
N SER A 296 5.14 4.57 13.90
CA SER A 296 5.35 3.28 13.24
C SER A 296 5.00 3.43 11.76
N ILE A 297 5.91 3.00 10.89
CA ILE A 297 5.73 3.02 9.45
C ILE A 297 5.97 1.66 8.83
N PHE A 298 5.33 1.44 7.70
CA PHE A 298 5.57 0.34 6.79
C PHE A 298 5.43 0.86 5.37
N PHE A 299 6.33 0.48 4.47
CA PHE A 299 6.10 0.61 3.04
C PHE A 299 6.73 -0.53 2.27
N ALA A 300 6.17 -0.81 1.10
CA ALA A 300 6.67 -1.84 0.21
C ALA A 300 6.37 -1.48 -1.25
N GLU A 301 7.13 -2.07 -2.16
CA GLU A 301 6.68 -2.21 -3.53
C GLU A 301 5.65 -3.34 -3.61
N ILE A 302 4.48 -3.05 -4.17
CA ILE A 302 3.43 -4.04 -4.34
C ILE A 302 2.90 -4.09 -5.77
N LEU A 303 2.52 -5.29 -6.20
CA LEU A 303 1.76 -5.55 -7.41
C LEU A 303 0.49 -6.32 -7.00
N ALA A 304 -0.66 -5.66 -7.13
CA ALA A 304 -1.97 -6.24 -6.84
C ALA A 304 -2.73 -6.51 -8.15
N GLU A 305 -3.24 -7.72 -8.30
CA GLU A 305 -3.89 -8.21 -9.52
C GLU A 305 -5.24 -8.84 -9.20
N ARG A 306 -6.21 -8.64 -10.09
CA ARG A 306 -7.43 -9.44 -10.17
C ARG A 306 -7.26 -10.52 -11.22
N ARG A 307 -7.60 -11.75 -10.85
CA ARG A 307 -7.50 -12.95 -11.67
C ARG A 307 -8.87 -13.63 -11.69
N THR A 308 -9.47 -13.79 -12.87
CA THR A 308 -10.75 -14.48 -13.01
C THR A 308 -10.63 -15.77 -13.81
N GLY A 309 -11.52 -16.72 -13.52
CA GLY A 309 -11.63 -17.99 -14.25
C GLY A 309 -10.40 -18.88 -14.16
N GLY A 310 -9.83 -19.03 -12.96
CA GLY A 310 -8.73 -19.97 -12.71
C GLY A 310 -9.18 -21.42 -12.96
N HIS A 311 -8.52 -22.10 -13.90
CA HIS A 311 -8.62 -23.55 -14.06
C HIS A 311 -7.22 -24.16 -14.07
N PHE A 312 -7.09 -25.41 -13.66
CA PHE A 312 -5.88 -26.16 -13.90
C PHE A 312 -5.85 -26.55 -15.38
N ASP A 313 -4.74 -26.26 -16.06
CA ASP A 313 -4.48 -26.85 -17.37
C ASP A 313 -4.20 -28.35 -17.25
N GLU A 314 -4.06 -29.04 -18.39
CA GLU A 314 -3.75 -30.47 -18.47
C GLU A 314 -2.43 -30.87 -17.77
N PHE A 315 -1.60 -29.88 -17.40
CA PHE A 315 -0.33 -30.04 -16.69
C PHE A 315 -0.41 -29.60 -15.22
N ALA A 316 -1.61 -29.45 -14.66
CA ALA A 316 -1.86 -28.96 -13.31
C ALA A 316 -1.28 -27.57 -13.03
N ARG A 317 -1.14 -26.71 -14.06
CA ARG A 317 -0.78 -25.31 -13.90
C ARG A 317 -2.04 -24.47 -13.83
N GLU A 318 -2.11 -23.58 -12.84
CA GLU A 318 -3.17 -22.58 -12.80
C GLU A 318 -3.08 -21.66 -14.02
N THR A 319 -4.16 -21.63 -14.79
CA THR A 319 -4.34 -20.73 -15.93
C THR A 319 -5.57 -19.88 -15.67
N TYR A 320 -5.47 -18.57 -15.89
CA TYR A 320 -6.56 -17.63 -15.63
C TYR A 320 -7.13 -17.13 -16.96
N SER A 321 -8.46 -17.00 -17.06
CA SER A 321 -9.12 -16.51 -18.27
C SER A 321 -8.98 -15.00 -18.45
N SER A 322 -8.79 -14.25 -17.36
CA SER A 322 -8.46 -12.83 -17.40
C SER A 322 -7.56 -12.43 -16.24
N LYS A 323 -6.65 -11.49 -16.52
CA LYS A 323 -5.69 -10.92 -15.57
C LYS A 323 -5.70 -9.40 -15.72
N SER A 324 -6.07 -8.67 -14.67
CA SER A 324 -6.03 -7.20 -14.65
C SER A 324 -5.19 -6.69 -13.47
N VAL A 325 -4.32 -5.72 -13.73
CA VAL A 325 -3.52 -5.07 -12.69
C VAL A 325 -4.40 -4.03 -11.99
N LEU A 326 -4.62 -4.22 -10.68
CA LEU A 326 -5.35 -3.28 -9.84
C LEU A 326 -4.43 -2.14 -9.38
N PHE A 327 -3.20 -2.48 -9.00
CA PHE A 327 -2.18 -1.52 -8.59
C PHE A 327 -0.78 -2.08 -8.78
N GLN A 328 0.16 -1.21 -9.15
CA GLN A 328 1.59 -1.50 -9.18
C GLN A 328 2.32 -0.24 -8.72
N GLY A 329 3.14 -0.35 -7.68
CA GLY A 329 3.93 0.77 -7.18
C GLY A 329 4.22 0.72 -5.68
N LEU A 330 4.50 1.88 -5.09
CA LEU A 330 4.81 2.00 -3.67
C LEU A 330 3.53 2.16 -2.85
N PHE A 331 3.39 1.35 -1.82
CA PHE A 331 2.34 1.43 -0.82
C PHE A 331 2.95 1.72 0.54
N PHE A 332 2.44 2.73 1.22
CA PHE A 332 2.89 3.20 2.52
C PHE A 332 1.73 3.18 3.51
N GLU A 333 2.05 2.84 4.74
CA GLU A 333 1.16 2.80 5.89
C GLU A 333 1.87 3.43 7.07
N ALA A 334 1.18 4.34 7.77
CA ALA A 334 1.62 4.86 9.05
C ALA A 334 0.45 5.02 10.01
N LYS A 335 0.70 4.75 11.29
CA LYS A 335 -0.27 5.06 12.33
C LYS A 335 -0.38 6.58 12.50
N PHE A 336 -1.58 7.11 12.36
CA PHE A 336 -1.84 8.53 12.55
C PHE A 336 -2.06 8.83 14.04
N ALA A 337 -1.53 9.95 14.53
CA ALA A 337 -1.59 10.27 15.95
C ALA A 337 -3.00 10.64 16.44
N LYS A 338 -3.89 11.05 15.52
CA LYS A 338 -5.29 11.35 15.83
C LYS A 338 -6.16 10.14 15.53
N ASN A 339 -7.06 9.82 16.45
CA ASN A 339 -8.17 8.92 16.16
C ASN A 339 -9.20 9.67 15.33
N PHE A 340 -9.73 9.02 14.31
CA PHE A 340 -10.82 9.55 13.50
C PHE A 340 -11.78 8.42 13.16
N VAL A 341 -13.07 8.74 13.13
CA VAL A 341 -14.16 7.76 12.93
C VAL A 341 -14.60 7.73 11.46
N SER A 342 -14.59 8.89 10.79
CA SER A 342 -14.89 8.98 9.35
C SER A 342 -13.69 8.62 8.48
N ARG A 343 -14.00 8.15 7.27
CA ARG A 343 -13.01 7.95 6.22
C ARG A 343 -12.82 9.25 5.45
N THR A 344 -11.56 9.59 5.15
CA THR A 344 -11.21 10.71 4.28
C THR A 344 -10.24 10.23 3.20
N PHE A 345 -10.54 10.54 1.95
CA PHE A 345 -9.76 10.14 0.78
C PHE A 345 -9.26 11.37 0.04
N VAL A 346 -7.98 11.41 -0.27
CA VAL A 346 -7.35 12.48 -1.06
C VAL A 346 -6.83 11.86 -2.35
N MET A 347 -7.50 12.18 -3.46
CA MET A 347 -7.24 11.58 -4.76
C MET A 347 -6.63 12.58 -5.72
N PRO A 348 -5.76 12.17 -6.66
CA PRO A 348 -5.26 13.06 -7.70
C PRO A 348 -6.41 13.70 -8.48
N ASN A 349 -6.32 15.00 -8.74
CA ASN A 349 -7.30 15.71 -9.55
C ASN A 349 -7.06 15.41 -11.04
N ASP A 350 -7.62 14.29 -11.51
CA ASP A 350 -7.58 13.93 -12.91
C ASP A 350 -8.64 14.74 -13.69
N LEU A 351 -8.24 15.90 -14.20
CA LEU A 351 -9.07 16.80 -15.03
C LEU A 351 -9.62 16.14 -16.32
N GLN A 352 -9.19 14.92 -16.65
CA GLN A 352 -9.65 14.17 -17.84
C GLN A 352 -10.97 13.40 -17.62
N GLY A 353 -11.42 13.25 -16.37
CA GLY A 353 -12.75 12.72 -16.08
C GLY A 353 -13.80 13.83 -16.03
N LYS A 354 -14.42 14.14 -17.17
CA LYS A 354 -15.73 14.83 -17.16
C LYS A 354 -16.70 13.95 -16.38
N ILE A 355 -17.32 14.54 -15.36
CA ILE A 355 -18.17 13.89 -14.34
C ILE A 355 -17.34 13.35 -13.17
N ALA A 356 -17.22 14.15 -12.10
CA ALA A 356 -17.01 13.57 -10.77
C ALA A 356 -18.17 12.58 -10.55
N PRO A 357 -17.92 11.32 -10.17
CA PRO A 357 -19.00 10.40 -9.85
C PRO A 357 -19.92 11.11 -8.85
N LEU A 358 -21.19 11.33 -9.24
CA LEU A 358 -22.16 12.08 -8.44
C LEU A 358 -22.40 11.38 -7.09
N HIS A 359 -21.99 10.11 -6.99
CA HIS A 359 -21.79 9.35 -5.77
C HIS A 359 -20.52 8.51 -5.94
N SER A 360 -19.57 8.67 -5.01
CA SER A 360 -18.47 7.74 -4.85
C SER A 360 -18.66 7.05 -3.51
N TRP A 361 -18.48 5.74 -3.45
CA TRP A 361 -18.43 4.98 -2.20
C TRP A 361 -17.42 5.49 -1.17
N ARG A 362 -16.49 6.33 -1.63
CA ARG A 362 -15.53 7.11 -0.83
C ARG A 362 -16.18 8.28 -0.08
N GLY A 363 -17.51 8.40 -0.15
CA GLY A 363 -18.29 9.45 0.49
C GLY A 363 -18.52 10.65 -0.41
N GLU A 364 -19.00 11.71 0.22
CA GLU A 364 -19.37 12.95 -0.44
C GLU A 364 -18.12 13.78 -0.79
N PRO A 365 -18.13 14.54 -1.90
CA PRO A 365 -17.03 15.44 -2.23
C PRO A 365 -16.92 16.56 -1.19
N ILE A 366 -15.69 16.82 -0.74
CA ILE A 366 -15.37 17.80 0.28
C ILE A 366 -14.54 18.89 -0.37
N LYS A 367 -15.12 20.09 -0.49
CA LYS A 367 -14.42 21.25 -1.02
C LYS A 367 -13.63 21.95 0.08
N LEU A 368 -12.35 22.17 -0.16
CA LEU A 368 -11.43 22.86 0.74
C LEU A 368 -11.11 24.27 0.24
N GLU A 369 -10.52 25.09 1.11
CA GLU A 369 -10.29 26.51 0.85
C GLU A 369 -8.93 26.82 0.19
N ASP A 370 -8.05 25.82 0.06
CA ASP A 370 -6.71 25.96 -0.52
C ASP A 370 -6.73 25.74 -2.05
N PRO A 371 -6.51 26.78 -2.88
CA PRO A 371 -6.60 26.65 -4.33
C PRO A 371 -5.52 25.78 -4.96
N GLU A 372 -4.30 25.76 -4.42
CA GLU A 372 -3.21 24.94 -4.94
C GLU A 372 -3.45 23.47 -4.63
N PHE A 373 -3.98 23.17 -3.44
CA PHE A 373 -4.39 21.83 -3.06
C PHE A 373 -5.52 21.32 -3.96
N GLU A 374 -6.61 22.09 -4.13
CA GLU A 374 -7.74 21.72 -5.00
C GLU A 374 -7.34 21.56 -6.48
N ARG A 375 -6.28 22.25 -6.92
CA ARG A 375 -5.72 22.05 -8.27
C ARG A 375 -5.08 20.67 -8.43
N LEU A 376 -4.46 20.15 -7.39
CA LEU A 376 -3.72 18.88 -7.42
C LEU A 376 -4.57 17.69 -6.97
N PHE A 377 -5.53 17.91 -6.08
CA PHE A 377 -6.28 16.86 -5.41
C PHE A 377 -7.79 17.10 -5.42
N ARG A 378 -8.55 16.02 -5.27
CA ARG A 378 -9.96 16.03 -4.89
C ARG A 378 -10.15 15.24 -3.61
N VAL A 379 -11.01 15.71 -2.73
CA VAL A 379 -11.27 15.08 -1.44
C VAL A 379 -12.67 14.50 -1.39
N TYR A 380 -12.76 13.30 -0.85
CA TYR A 380 -14.02 12.60 -0.56
C TYR A 380 -13.98 12.15 0.91
N GLY A 381 -15.14 12.08 1.56
CA GLY A 381 -15.19 11.48 2.90
C GLY A 381 -16.59 11.37 3.47
N ASP A 382 -16.70 10.67 4.59
CA ASP A 382 -18.00 10.45 5.26
C ASP A 382 -18.45 11.67 6.07
N SER A 383 -17.52 12.55 6.47
CA SER A 383 -17.79 13.74 7.29
C SER A 383 -17.05 14.96 6.78
N GLN A 384 -17.80 16.00 6.44
CA GLN A 384 -17.30 17.32 6.04
C GLN A 384 -16.48 17.99 7.16
N LEU A 385 -16.88 17.82 8.41
CA LEU A 385 -16.21 18.47 9.56
C LEU A 385 -14.90 17.77 9.91
N GLU A 386 -14.94 16.45 10.11
CA GLU A 386 -13.76 15.68 10.54
C GLU A 386 -12.69 15.65 9.44
N SER A 387 -13.09 15.58 8.17
CA SER A 387 -12.12 15.65 7.05
C SER A 387 -11.39 17.00 6.99
N ARG A 388 -12.06 18.13 7.27
CA ARG A 388 -11.41 19.46 7.37
C ARG A 388 -10.48 19.55 8.56
N TYR A 389 -10.81 18.86 9.63
CA TYR A 389 -9.99 18.80 10.83
C TYR A 389 -8.73 17.93 10.65
N ILE A 390 -8.83 16.83 9.89
CA ILE A 390 -7.69 16.02 9.44
C ILE A 390 -6.85 16.85 8.46
N LEU A 391 -7.47 17.37 7.40
CA LEU A 391 -6.85 18.16 6.34
C LEU A 391 -6.72 19.64 6.74
N SER A 392 -6.07 19.88 7.88
CA SER A 392 -5.69 21.24 8.30
C SER A 392 -4.88 21.95 7.22
N THR A 393 -4.90 23.29 7.21
CA THR A 393 -4.15 24.13 6.26
C THR A 393 -2.67 23.75 6.19
N ASN A 394 -2.06 23.40 7.32
CA ASN A 394 -0.66 22.97 7.35
C ASN A 394 -0.45 21.61 6.67
N LEU A 395 -1.35 20.64 6.88
CA LEU A 395 -1.26 19.33 6.24
C LEU A 395 -1.50 19.45 4.73
N MET A 396 -2.46 20.27 4.30
CA MET A 396 -2.69 20.52 2.87
C MET A 396 -1.45 21.08 2.17
N ALA A 397 -0.82 22.11 2.74
CA ALA A 397 0.42 22.68 2.18
C ALA A 397 1.54 21.63 2.07
N ARG A 398 1.72 20.81 3.11
CA ARG A 398 2.68 19.70 3.14
C ARG A 398 2.38 18.63 2.09
N LEU A 399 1.11 18.30 1.87
CA LEU A 399 0.69 17.38 0.81
C LEU A 399 0.97 17.93 -0.59
N VAL A 400 0.77 19.23 -0.80
CA VAL A 400 1.14 19.91 -2.05
C VAL A 400 2.65 19.79 -2.30
N GLU A 401 3.47 20.10 -1.30
CA GLU A 401 4.93 19.96 -1.37
C GLU A 401 5.36 18.51 -1.64
N PHE A 402 4.77 17.54 -0.92
CA PHE A 402 5.04 16.12 -1.10
C PHE A 402 4.71 15.67 -2.53
N ASN A 403 3.55 16.06 -3.07
CA ASN A 403 3.16 15.72 -4.43
C ASN A 403 4.11 16.31 -5.48
N GLN A 404 4.60 17.54 -5.25
CA GLN A 404 5.61 18.18 -6.10
C GLN A 404 6.97 17.47 -6.04
N LYS A 405 7.37 16.95 -4.87
CA LYS A 405 8.58 16.12 -4.71
C LYS A 405 8.41 14.77 -5.42
N ALA A 406 7.27 14.11 -5.25
CA ALA A 406 6.97 12.82 -5.85
C ALA A 406 6.88 12.88 -7.38
N ARG A 407 6.41 14.01 -7.94
CA ARG A 407 6.20 14.23 -9.39
C ARG A 407 5.35 13.13 -10.05
N ARG A 408 4.43 12.58 -9.28
CA ARG A 408 3.58 11.43 -9.63
C ARG A 408 2.19 11.64 -9.06
N LYS A 409 1.24 10.82 -9.49
CA LYS A 409 -0.08 10.76 -8.86
C LYS A 409 0.08 10.14 -7.48
N VAL A 410 -0.29 10.89 -6.44
CA VAL A 410 -0.30 10.43 -5.06
C VAL A 410 -1.75 10.22 -4.63
N TYR A 411 -2.06 9.02 -4.15
CA TYR A 411 -3.34 8.68 -3.56
C TYR A 411 -3.16 8.56 -2.07
N LEU A 412 -4.06 9.13 -1.28
CA LEU A 412 -4.04 9.01 0.17
C LEU A 412 -5.39 8.63 0.73
N SER A 413 -5.38 7.91 1.83
CA SER A 413 -6.57 7.68 2.65
C SER A 413 -6.26 7.72 4.13
N PHE A 414 -7.19 8.29 4.88
CA PHE A 414 -7.24 8.28 6.32
C PHE A 414 -8.39 7.35 6.70
N VAL A 415 -8.06 6.14 7.12
CA VAL A 415 -9.05 5.12 7.50
C VAL A 415 -8.63 4.46 8.82
N GLU A 416 -9.54 4.48 9.80
CA GLU A 416 -9.40 3.79 11.10
C GLU A 416 -8.10 4.09 11.87
N GLY A 417 -7.69 5.36 11.91
CA GLY A 417 -6.48 5.80 12.62
C GLY A 417 -5.17 5.56 11.86
N PHE A 418 -5.23 5.15 10.58
CA PHE A 418 -4.06 4.98 9.72
C PHE A 418 -4.10 5.93 8.53
N LEU A 419 -2.90 6.41 8.18
CA LEU A 419 -2.63 7.08 6.92
C LEU A 419 -2.04 6.05 5.96
N TYR A 420 -2.70 5.90 4.80
CA TYR A 420 -2.18 5.13 3.68
C TYR A 420 -1.81 6.07 2.54
N ILE A 421 -0.71 5.75 1.85
CA ILE A 421 -0.30 6.46 0.64
C ILE A 421 0.03 5.43 -0.44
N ALA A 422 -0.51 5.61 -1.64
CA ALA A 422 -0.19 4.79 -2.79
C ALA A 422 0.35 5.67 -3.93
N ILE A 423 1.49 5.29 -4.49
CA ILE A 423 2.14 5.99 -5.60
C ILE A 423 2.33 4.98 -6.74
N PRO A 424 1.56 5.07 -7.84
CA PRO A 424 1.68 4.12 -8.94
C PRO A 424 2.99 4.27 -9.72
N TYR A 425 3.58 3.13 -10.07
CA TYR A 425 4.71 2.98 -10.96
C TYR A 425 4.36 2.04 -12.13
N ARG A 426 5.10 2.18 -13.25
CA ARG A 426 4.88 1.40 -14.48
C ARG A 426 5.90 0.27 -14.67
N HIS A 427 6.77 0.07 -13.69
CA HIS A 427 7.88 -0.89 -13.73
C HIS A 427 8.27 -1.24 -12.30
N ASN A 428 9.00 -2.36 -12.15
CA ASN A 428 9.52 -2.78 -10.86
C ASN A 428 10.62 -1.83 -10.38
N LEU A 429 10.54 -1.43 -9.12
CA LEU A 429 11.51 -0.59 -8.44
C LEU A 429 12.65 -1.44 -7.88
N PHE A 430 13.76 -0.79 -7.54
CA PHE A 430 14.89 -1.43 -6.84
C PHE A 430 15.48 -2.68 -7.53
N GLU A 431 15.22 -2.85 -8.82
CA GLU A 431 15.67 -3.99 -9.61
C GLU A 431 16.94 -3.66 -10.42
N PRO A 432 18.01 -4.46 -10.32
CA PRO A 432 19.21 -4.23 -11.08
C PRO A 432 19.01 -4.64 -12.54
N ARG A 433 19.53 -3.83 -13.47
CA ARG A 433 19.50 -4.17 -14.90
C ARG A 433 20.65 -5.11 -15.23
N LEU A 434 20.35 -6.33 -15.67
CA LEU A 434 21.39 -7.30 -16.05
C LEU A 434 22.26 -6.83 -17.21
N PHE A 435 21.67 -6.17 -18.20
CA PHE A 435 22.36 -5.71 -19.41
C PHE A 435 23.01 -4.34 -19.26
N LYS A 436 22.93 -3.70 -18.09
CA LYS A 436 23.56 -2.40 -17.81
C LYS A 436 24.43 -2.50 -16.57
N SER A 437 25.60 -1.87 -16.58
CA SER A 437 26.44 -1.85 -15.38
C SER A 437 25.80 -0.98 -14.30
N MET A 438 25.90 -1.43 -13.04
CA MET A 438 25.47 -0.68 -11.84
C MET A 438 26.59 0.16 -11.23
N MET A 439 27.78 0.19 -11.85
CA MET A 439 28.93 0.98 -11.38
C MET A 439 28.72 2.50 -11.48
N SER A 440 27.73 2.94 -12.28
CA SER A 440 27.36 4.36 -12.36
C SER A 440 26.53 4.78 -11.16
N PHE A 441 26.70 6.02 -10.69
CA PHE A 441 25.92 6.56 -9.57
C PHE A 441 24.42 6.76 -9.88
N THR A 442 24.03 6.88 -11.16
CA THR A 442 22.66 7.25 -11.54
C THR A 442 21.56 6.32 -10.98
N PRO A 443 21.64 4.98 -11.10
CA PRO A 443 20.62 4.09 -10.54
C PRO A 443 20.57 4.17 -9.01
N LEU A 444 21.72 4.28 -8.35
CA LEU A 444 21.80 4.40 -6.89
C LEU A 444 21.15 5.69 -6.40
N LYS A 445 21.35 6.78 -7.13
CA LYS A 445 20.69 8.06 -6.87
C LYS A 445 19.17 7.93 -6.96
N GLU A 446 18.65 7.24 -7.98
CA GLU A 446 17.20 7.02 -8.13
C GLU A 446 16.64 6.27 -6.91
N TYR A 447 17.26 5.15 -6.51
CA TYR A 447 16.84 4.39 -5.33
C TYR A 447 16.90 5.21 -4.04
N PHE A 448 17.98 5.97 -3.84
CA PHE A 448 18.12 6.85 -2.69
C PHE A 448 17.02 7.90 -2.65
N GLN A 449 16.68 8.51 -3.79
CA GLN A 449 15.62 9.51 -3.87
C GLN A 449 14.24 8.89 -3.59
N ASP A 450 13.96 7.69 -4.08
CA ASP A 450 12.70 6.98 -3.83
C ASP A 450 12.56 6.61 -2.34
N PHE A 451 13.60 6.05 -1.71
CA PHE A 451 13.58 5.78 -0.27
C PHE A 451 13.47 7.05 0.57
N GLN A 452 14.20 8.10 0.20
CA GLN A 452 14.13 9.38 0.90
C GLN A 452 12.75 10.03 0.78
N LEU A 453 12.06 9.86 -0.35
CA LEU A 453 10.68 10.31 -0.51
C LEU A 453 9.76 9.58 0.49
N MET A 454 9.87 8.25 0.58
CA MET A 454 8.99 7.44 1.43
C MET A 454 9.26 7.63 2.92
N ILE A 455 10.53 7.59 3.32
CA ILE A 455 10.96 7.80 4.70
C ILE A 455 10.67 9.25 5.12
N GLY A 456 10.82 10.20 4.19
CA GLY A 456 10.51 11.61 4.41
C GLY A 456 9.04 11.90 4.68
N ILE A 457 8.10 11.00 4.35
CA ILE A 457 6.65 11.19 4.61
C ILE A 457 6.36 11.54 6.06
N VAL A 458 7.07 10.90 7.01
CA VAL A 458 6.85 11.13 8.45
C VAL A 458 7.10 12.58 8.83
N GLU A 459 8.20 13.15 8.33
CA GLU A 459 8.59 14.53 8.61
C GLU A 459 7.81 15.52 7.74
N ASP A 460 7.65 15.20 6.45
CA ASP A 460 6.92 16.01 5.48
C ASP A 460 5.47 16.20 5.91
N LEU A 461 4.81 15.18 6.46
CA LEU A 461 3.43 15.26 6.95
C LEU A 461 3.31 15.48 8.47
N ASN A 462 4.43 15.65 9.17
CA ASN A 462 4.49 15.89 10.62
C ASN A 462 3.79 14.81 11.46
N LEU A 463 3.93 13.55 11.09
CA LEU A 463 3.21 12.43 11.73
C LEU A 463 3.65 12.20 13.19
N ASN A 464 4.84 12.71 13.56
CA ASN A 464 5.38 12.66 14.91
C ASN A 464 4.70 13.63 15.89
N ARG A 465 3.92 14.61 15.40
CA ARG A 465 3.27 15.61 16.26
C ARG A 465 2.12 14.97 17.06
N ARG A 466 2.34 14.79 18.36
CA ARG A 466 1.31 14.38 19.32
C ARG A 466 0.82 15.62 20.08
N ILE A 467 -0.22 16.26 19.55
CA ILE A 467 -0.89 17.41 20.19
C ILE A 467 -2.03 17.00 21.14
N TRP A 468 -2.26 15.70 21.34
CA TRP A 468 -3.29 15.17 22.21
C TRP A 468 -2.60 14.27 23.23
N GLY A 469 -2.34 14.84 24.42
CA GLY A 469 -1.82 14.11 25.57
C GLY A 469 -2.93 13.30 26.24
N GLN A 470 -2.57 12.05 26.57
CA GLN A 470 -3.27 11.00 27.34
C GLN A 470 -4.74 11.18 27.72
#